data_AF-A0AA34YYN0-F1
#
_entry.id   AF-A0AA34YYN0-F1
#
_cell.length_a   1.000
_cell.length_b   1.000
_cell.length_c   1.000
_cell.angle_alpha   90.00
_cell.angle_beta   90.00
_cell.angle_gamma   90.00
#
_symmetry.space_group_name_H-M   'P 1'
#
loop_
_entity.id
_entity.type
_entity.pdbx_description
1 polymer ?
#
loop_
_entity_poly.entity_id
_entity_poly.type
_entity_poly.pdbx_seq_one_letter_code
_entity_poly.pdbx_strand_id
1 'polypeptide(L)'
;MNYDVVDGQKVPQKEIRGNETIHGMYQGSVNVIEGQLTILGILQGSLHVSTGTKVIVIGKHQGSVSVESGALVIVEGGLQGSSHIHPDATIIVEPTGHLCGSLNNQGVLVVRGMFGGAKSGNGVIHLEGQGFIKQPRIENGVHYYDF
;
A
#
# COMPACT_ATOMS: atom_id res chain seq x y z
N MET A 1 -19.52 0.64 -14.46
CA MET A 1 -18.65 1.69 -13.90
C MET A 1 -18.96 1.80 -12.42
N ASN A 2 -17.96 1.56 -11.58
CA ASN A 2 -18.06 1.76 -10.14
C ASN A 2 -17.74 3.23 -9.82
N TYR A 3 -18.32 3.74 -8.75
CA TYR A 3 -18.16 5.13 -8.31
C TYR A 3 -17.79 5.14 -6.83
N ASP A 4 -16.92 6.07 -6.47
CA ASP A 4 -16.69 6.45 -5.08
C ASP A 4 -17.54 7.68 -4.73
N VAL A 5 -17.70 7.93 -3.43
CA VAL A 5 -18.27 9.18 -2.93
C VAL A 5 -17.15 9.97 -2.27
N VAL A 6 -16.73 11.06 -2.91
CA VAL A 6 -15.70 11.99 -2.42
C VAL A 6 -16.36 13.35 -2.23
N ASP A 7 -16.29 13.90 -1.02
CA ASP A 7 -16.93 15.18 -0.65
C ASP A 7 -18.42 15.26 -1.04
N GLY A 8 -19.14 14.13 -0.91
CA GLY A 8 -20.55 14.00 -1.26
C GLY A 8 -20.85 13.87 -2.76
N GLN A 9 -19.83 13.84 -3.62
CA GLN A 9 -19.97 13.71 -5.06
C GLN A 9 -19.56 12.33 -5.56
N LYS A 10 -20.27 11.83 -6.58
CA LYS A 10 -19.89 10.58 -7.26
C LYS A 10 -18.69 10.83 -8.17
N VAL A 11 -17.59 10.16 -7.87
CA VAL A 11 -16.36 10.20 -8.67
C VAL A 11 -16.14 8.82 -9.30
N PRO A 12 -15.98 8.71 -10.63
CA PRO A 12 -15.64 7.43 -11.25
C PRO A 12 -14.32 6.92 -10.73
N GLN A 13 -14.24 5.61 -10.47
CA GLN A 13 -12.97 4.97 -10.15
C GLN A 13 -12.01 5.08 -11.35
N LYS A 14 -10.73 5.35 -11.08
CA LYS A 14 -9.71 5.43 -12.12
C LYS A 14 -9.17 4.05 -12.45
N GLU A 15 -9.18 3.68 -13.73
CA GLU A 15 -8.53 2.47 -14.23
C GLU A 15 -7.20 2.82 -14.88
N ILE A 16 -6.13 2.12 -14.52
CA ILE A 16 -4.82 2.20 -15.16
C ILE A 16 -4.68 0.98 -16.07
N ARG A 17 -4.49 1.23 -17.38
CA ARG A 17 -4.36 0.20 -18.42
C ARG A 17 -3.03 0.33 -19.19
N GLY A 18 -2.00 0.79 -18.52
CA GLY A 18 -0.72 1.17 -19.11
C GLY A 18 0.21 1.74 -18.06
N ASN A 19 1.13 2.61 -18.47
CA ASN A 19 2.05 3.26 -17.54
C ASN A 19 1.56 4.68 -17.24
N GLU A 20 1.24 4.94 -15.98
CA GLU A 20 0.74 6.24 -15.54
C GLU A 20 1.44 6.73 -14.28
N THR A 21 1.38 8.04 -14.07
CA THR A 21 1.95 8.69 -12.89
C THR A 21 0.95 9.65 -12.25
N ILE A 22 0.80 9.57 -10.92
CA ILE A 22 0.08 10.57 -10.10
C ILE A 22 1.13 11.53 -9.53
N HIS A 23 1.12 12.79 -9.98
CA HIS A 23 2.05 13.83 -9.52
C HIS A 23 1.52 14.67 -8.34
N GLY A 24 0.20 14.92 -8.30
CA GLY A 24 -0.46 15.72 -7.27
C GLY A 24 -1.27 14.87 -6.30
N MET A 25 -2.29 15.47 -5.70
CA MET A 25 -3.28 14.73 -4.92
C MET A 25 -4.34 14.12 -5.85
N TYR A 26 -4.60 12.84 -5.69
CA TYR A 26 -5.77 12.17 -6.25
C TYR A 26 -6.61 11.59 -5.10
N GLN A 27 -7.91 11.84 -5.14
CA GLN A 27 -8.87 11.33 -4.17
C GLN A 27 -9.87 10.41 -4.87
N GLY A 28 -9.98 9.18 -4.37
CA GLY A 28 -10.80 8.13 -4.96
C GLY A 28 -10.05 6.82 -5.14
N SER A 29 -10.77 5.82 -5.64
CA SER A 29 -10.27 4.48 -5.87
C SER A 29 -9.56 4.38 -7.22
N VAL A 30 -8.40 3.71 -7.21
CA VAL A 30 -7.59 3.42 -8.39
C VAL A 30 -7.45 1.91 -8.55
N ASN A 31 -7.78 1.42 -9.74
CA ASN A 31 -7.63 0.01 -10.14
C ASN A 31 -6.50 -0.07 -11.18
N VAL A 32 -5.39 -0.70 -10.83
CA VAL A 32 -4.29 -0.96 -11.76
C VAL A 32 -4.53 -2.32 -12.39
N ILE A 33 -5.11 -2.29 -13.59
CA ILE A 33 -5.59 -3.49 -14.29
C ILE A 33 -4.50 -4.01 -15.24
N GLU A 34 -3.76 -3.11 -15.87
CA GLU A 34 -2.62 -3.44 -16.73
C GLU A 34 -1.51 -2.39 -16.56
N GLY A 35 -0.25 -2.82 -16.72
CA GLY A 35 0.92 -1.94 -16.70
C GLY A 35 1.39 -1.55 -15.30
N GLN A 36 1.87 -0.31 -15.16
CA GLN A 36 2.49 0.20 -13.95
C GLN A 36 1.90 1.57 -13.54
N LEU A 37 1.52 1.70 -12.27
CA LEU A 37 1.23 3.00 -11.67
C LEU A 37 2.42 3.49 -10.83
N THR A 38 2.83 4.74 -11.04
CA THR A 38 3.78 5.43 -10.18
C THR A 38 3.08 6.54 -9.40
N ILE A 39 3.20 6.56 -8.08
CA ILE A 39 2.63 7.60 -7.22
C ILE A 39 3.77 8.48 -6.74
N LEU A 40 3.97 9.63 -7.40
CA LEU A 40 4.93 10.66 -6.98
C LEU A 40 4.29 11.64 -5.98
N GLY A 41 2.99 11.90 -6.12
CA GLY A 41 2.21 12.79 -5.25
C GLY A 41 1.54 12.05 -4.10
N ILE A 42 0.23 12.28 -3.93
CA ILE A 42 -0.57 11.68 -2.86
C ILE A 42 -1.78 10.97 -3.48
N LEU A 43 -1.97 9.69 -3.16
CA LEU A 43 -3.22 8.97 -3.42
C LEU A 43 -3.98 8.78 -2.12
N GLN A 44 -5.20 9.32 -2.03
CA GLN A 44 -6.12 9.14 -0.92
C GLN A 44 -7.33 8.31 -1.38
N GLY A 45 -7.43 7.06 -0.94
CA GLY A 45 -8.51 6.17 -1.34
C GLY A 45 -8.10 4.70 -1.41
N SER A 46 -8.86 3.91 -2.15
CA SER A 46 -8.57 2.49 -2.34
C SER A 46 -7.62 2.30 -3.52
N LEU A 47 -6.62 1.45 -3.35
CA LEU A 47 -5.71 1.03 -4.42
C LEU A 47 -5.87 -0.48 -4.62
N HIS A 48 -6.39 -0.88 -5.77
CA HIS A 48 -6.45 -2.27 -6.19
C HIS A 48 -5.35 -2.52 -7.22
N VAL A 49 -4.48 -3.50 -6.95
CA VAL A 49 -3.35 -3.85 -7.81
C VAL A 49 -3.58 -5.25 -8.35
N SER A 50 -4.03 -5.33 -9.60
CA SER A 50 -4.45 -6.58 -10.23
C SER A 50 -3.26 -7.47 -10.59
N THR A 51 -3.55 -8.74 -10.78
CA THR A 51 -2.58 -9.79 -11.15
C THR A 51 -1.60 -9.35 -12.24
N GLY A 52 -0.30 -9.53 -12.00
CA GLY A 52 0.76 -9.22 -12.97
C GLY A 52 1.06 -7.73 -13.18
N THR A 53 0.41 -6.83 -12.43
CA THR A 53 0.67 -5.39 -12.49
C THR A 53 1.64 -4.93 -11.40
N LYS A 54 2.10 -3.69 -11.53
CA LYS A 54 3.07 -3.10 -10.61
C LYS A 54 2.66 -1.71 -10.13
N VAL A 55 2.89 -1.42 -8.85
CA VAL A 55 2.80 -0.06 -8.31
C VAL A 55 4.12 0.34 -7.66
N ILE A 56 4.54 1.58 -7.89
CA ILE A 56 5.68 2.21 -7.20
C ILE A 56 5.16 3.43 -6.44
N VAL A 57 5.27 3.42 -5.11
CA VAL A 57 4.85 4.50 -4.21
C VAL A 57 6.10 5.27 -3.78
N ILE A 58 6.38 6.38 -4.46
CA ILE A 58 7.50 7.29 -4.14
C ILE A 58 7.02 8.42 -3.22
N GLY A 59 5.80 8.91 -3.45
CA GLY A 59 5.12 9.88 -2.61
C GLY A 59 4.39 9.22 -1.44
N LYS A 60 3.08 9.46 -1.33
CA LYS A 60 2.26 8.90 -0.25
C LYS A 60 0.99 8.24 -0.76
N HIS A 61 0.66 7.09 -0.19
CA HIS A 61 -0.64 6.47 -0.28
C HIS A 61 -1.31 6.48 1.10
N GLN A 62 -2.58 6.89 1.17
CA GLN A 62 -3.40 6.93 2.38
C GLN A 62 -4.76 6.28 2.11
N GLY A 63 -4.95 5.08 2.63
CA GLY A 63 -6.19 4.32 2.46
C GLY A 63 -5.95 2.81 2.45
N SER A 64 -6.76 2.08 1.70
CA SER A 64 -6.67 0.62 1.59
C SER A 64 -5.90 0.22 0.34
N VAL A 65 -5.00 -0.76 0.45
CA VAL A 65 -4.37 -1.41 -0.70
C VAL A 65 -4.69 -2.90 -0.70
N SER A 66 -5.08 -3.42 -1.85
CA SER A 66 -5.25 -4.86 -2.09
C SER A 66 -4.33 -5.27 -3.24
N VAL A 67 -3.43 -6.20 -2.98
CA VAL A 67 -2.42 -6.67 -3.94
C VAL A 67 -2.73 -8.10 -4.29
N GLU A 68 -3.10 -8.33 -5.55
CA GLU A 68 -3.45 -9.66 -6.05
C GLU A 68 -2.23 -10.53 -6.34
N SER A 69 -2.48 -11.83 -6.53
CA SER A 69 -1.46 -12.83 -6.86
C SER A 69 -0.59 -12.39 -8.04
N GLY A 70 0.73 -12.54 -7.93
CA GLY A 70 1.68 -12.14 -8.96
C GLY A 70 1.83 -10.63 -9.17
N ALA A 71 1.10 -9.79 -8.42
CA ALA A 71 1.28 -8.35 -8.45
C ALA A 71 2.37 -7.88 -7.48
N LEU A 72 2.95 -6.71 -7.77
CA LEU A 72 4.06 -6.15 -7.01
C LEU A 72 3.79 -4.69 -6.61
N VAL A 73 3.95 -4.38 -5.33
CA VAL A 73 4.01 -3.00 -4.83
C VAL A 73 5.39 -2.71 -4.27
N ILE A 74 6.02 -1.64 -4.73
CA ILE A 74 7.29 -1.11 -4.20
C ILE A 74 6.98 0.19 -3.46
N VAL A 75 7.40 0.30 -2.21
CA VAL A 75 7.18 1.47 -1.35
C VAL A 75 8.53 2.12 -1.06
N GLU A 76 8.80 3.25 -1.73
CA GLU A 76 9.98 4.09 -1.50
C GLU A 76 9.66 5.31 -0.62
N GLY A 77 8.40 5.75 -0.65
CA GLY A 77 7.84 6.79 0.21
C GLY A 77 6.97 6.20 1.32
N GLY A 78 5.70 6.59 1.39
CA GLY A 78 4.78 6.15 2.45
C GLY A 78 3.56 5.40 1.95
N LEU A 79 3.26 4.26 2.57
CA LEU A 79 1.99 3.54 2.41
C LEU A 79 1.31 3.47 3.78
N GLN A 80 0.23 4.22 3.95
CA GLN A 80 -0.49 4.35 5.22
C GLN A 80 -1.93 3.85 5.09
N GLY A 81 -2.38 3.05 6.05
CA GLY A 81 -3.76 2.57 6.15
C GLY A 81 -3.84 1.06 6.26
N SER A 82 -4.68 0.41 5.45
CA SER A 82 -4.84 -1.05 5.47
C SER A 82 -4.21 -1.69 4.23
N SER A 83 -3.47 -2.77 4.42
CA SER A 83 -2.85 -3.53 3.33
C SER A 83 -3.30 -4.97 3.36
N HIS A 84 -3.75 -5.47 2.22
CA HIS A 84 -4.03 -6.88 2.00
C HIS A 84 -3.11 -7.44 0.91
N ILE A 85 -2.31 -8.43 1.28
CA ILE A 85 -1.39 -9.12 0.36
C ILE A 85 -1.96 -10.51 0.12
N HIS A 86 -2.43 -10.79 -1.09
CA HIS A 86 -2.93 -12.10 -1.47
C HIS A 86 -1.79 -13.14 -1.56
N PRO A 87 -2.10 -14.45 -1.63
CA PRO A 87 -1.09 -15.46 -1.96
C PRO A 87 -0.34 -15.11 -3.25
N ASP A 88 0.97 -15.36 -3.26
CA ASP A 88 1.90 -15.05 -4.36
C ASP A 88 2.01 -13.56 -4.74
N ALA A 89 1.40 -12.66 -3.98
CA ALA A 89 1.58 -11.22 -4.11
C ALA A 89 2.78 -10.75 -3.27
N THR A 90 3.41 -9.65 -3.69
CA THR A 90 4.56 -9.09 -2.95
C THR A 90 4.42 -7.59 -2.72
N ILE A 91 4.67 -7.16 -1.48
CA ILE A 91 5.00 -5.76 -1.16
C ILE A 91 6.46 -5.69 -0.74
N ILE A 92 7.21 -4.75 -1.31
CA ILE A 92 8.58 -4.43 -0.92
C ILE A 92 8.60 -3.02 -0.34
N VAL A 93 9.03 -2.88 0.90
CA VAL A 93 9.29 -1.59 1.54
C VAL A 93 10.78 -1.30 1.42
N GLU A 94 11.14 -0.40 0.53
CA GLU A 94 12.54 -0.01 0.28
C GLU A 94 13.16 0.75 1.47
N PRO A 95 14.49 0.93 1.55
CA PRO A 95 15.17 1.50 2.72
C PRO A 95 14.62 2.84 3.24
N THR A 96 14.14 3.72 2.34
CA THR A 96 13.51 5.00 2.71
C THR A 96 12.00 4.89 2.90
N GLY A 97 11.43 3.74 2.53
CA GLY A 97 10.02 3.46 2.54
C GLY A 97 9.48 3.15 3.93
N HIS A 98 8.21 3.48 4.13
CA HIS A 98 7.47 3.13 5.33
C HIS A 98 6.08 2.57 4.99
N LEU A 99 5.79 1.39 5.55
CA LEU A 99 4.47 0.79 5.55
C LEU A 99 3.86 0.91 6.95
N CYS A 100 2.75 1.62 7.07
CA CYS A 100 2.13 1.94 8.34
C CYS A 100 0.64 1.55 8.36
N GLY A 101 0.21 0.91 9.44
CA GLY A 101 -1.20 0.56 9.68
C GLY A 101 -1.46 -0.94 9.67
N SER A 102 -2.69 -1.35 9.36
CA SER A 102 -3.07 -2.76 9.46
C SER A 102 -2.63 -3.56 8.24
N LEU A 103 -2.09 -4.75 8.47
CA LEU A 103 -1.62 -5.66 7.45
C LEU A 103 -2.32 -7.02 7.60
N ASN A 104 -3.03 -7.47 6.57
CA ASN A 104 -3.44 -8.87 6.41
C ASN A 104 -2.59 -9.49 5.30
N ASN A 105 -1.59 -10.29 5.70
CA ASN A 105 -0.61 -10.86 4.80
C ASN A 105 -0.86 -12.36 4.57
N GLN A 106 -1.13 -12.75 3.33
CA GLN A 106 -1.14 -14.15 2.86
C GLN A 106 -0.04 -14.42 1.81
N GLY A 107 0.72 -13.40 1.40
CA GLY A 107 1.80 -13.49 0.44
C GLY A 107 3.14 -13.14 1.08
N VAL A 108 3.88 -12.22 0.46
CA VAL A 108 5.21 -11.82 0.92
C VAL A 108 5.27 -10.32 1.18
N LEU A 109 5.76 -9.95 2.36
CA LEU A 109 6.20 -8.60 2.66
C LEU A 109 7.73 -8.61 2.85
N VAL A 110 8.45 -7.87 2.02
CA VAL A 110 9.88 -7.62 2.19
C VAL A 110 10.06 -6.24 2.82
N VAL A 111 10.77 -6.16 3.95
CA VAL A 111 11.00 -4.91 4.67
C VAL A 111 12.50 -4.61 4.67
N ARG A 112 12.89 -3.60 3.90
CA ARG A 112 14.22 -2.98 3.87
C ARG A 112 14.24 -1.62 4.57
N GLY A 113 13.09 -0.94 4.60
CA GLY A 113 12.84 0.27 5.39
C GLY A 113 12.11 -0.05 6.70
N MET A 114 10.91 0.50 6.90
CA MET A 114 10.16 0.32 8.14
C MET A 114 8.76 -0.23 7.90
N PHE A 115 8.36 -1.21 8.72
CA PHE A 115 6.95 -1.58 8.89
C PHE A 115 6.49 -1.23 10.32
N GLY A 116 5.33 -0.59 10.47
CA GLY A 116 4.75 -0.27 11.77
C GLY A 116 3.24 -0.43 11.79
N GLY A 117 2.73 -1.42 12.50
CA GLY A 117 1.29 -1.59 12.68
C GLY A 117 0.86 -3.01 13.03
N ALA A 118 -0.46 -3.20 13.16
CA ALA A 118 -1.04 -4.51 13.46
C ALA A 118 -0.88 -5.44 12.26
N LYS A 119 -0.52 -6.71 12.50
CA LYS A 119 -0.38 -7.73 11.46
C LYS A 119 -1.24 -8.96 11.74
N SER A 120 -1.81 -9.54 10.70
CA SER A 120 -2.53 -10.81 10.69
C SER A 120 -2.24 -11.59 9.41
N GLY A 121 -2.70 -12.84 9.36
CA GLY A 121 -2.49 -13.75 8.23
C GLY A 121 -1.27 -14.65 8.37
N ASN A 122 -1.09 -15.55 7.39
CA ASN A 122 -0.08 -16.62 7.42
C ASN A 122 1.06 -16.40 6.41
N GLY A 123 1.10 -15.25 5.76
CA GLY A 123 2.15 -14.87 4.82
C GLY A 123 3.49 -14.62 5.49
N VAL A 124 4.53 -14.49 4.67
CA VAL A 124 5.91 -14.33 5.12
C VAL A 124 6.28 -12.85 5.21
N ILE A 125 7.02 -12.49 6.26
CA ILE A 125 7.66 -11.18 6.37
C ILE A 125 9.17 -11.40 6.40
N HIS A 126 9.87 -10.90 5.40
CA HIS A 126 11.32 -10.91 5.31
C HIS A 126 11.88 -9.56 5.74
N LEU A 127 12.79 -9.56 6.71
CA LEU A 127 13.59 -8.38 7.02
C LEU A 127 14.91 -8.47 6.25
N GLU A 128 15.23 -7.44 5.48
CA GLU A 128 16.44 -7.35 4.68
C GLU A 128 17.21 -6.08 5.03
N GLY A 129 18.55 -6.15 5.00
CA GLY A 129 19.41 -4.99 5.28
C GLY A 129 19.15 -4.38 6.67
N GLN A 130 18.84 -3.08 6.70
CA GLN A 130 18.53 -2.33 7.92
C GLN A 130 17.02 -2.29 8.23
N GLY A 131 16.23 -3.10 7.52
CA GLY A 131 14.78 -3.10 7.66
C GLY A 131 14.33 -3.55 9.05
N PHE A 132 13.31 -2.89 9.60
CA PHE A 132 12.83 -3.19 10.96
C PHE A 132 11.31 -3.04 11.11
N ILE A 133 10.78 -3.75 12.11
CA ILE A 133 9.38 -3.63 12.55
C ILE A 133 9.34 -2.71 13.77
N LYS A 134 8.69 -1.56 13.63
CA LYS A 134 8.52 -0.58 14.70
C LYS A 134 7.48 -1.09 15.70
N GLN A 135 7.90 -1.21 16.96
CA GLN A 135 7.03 -1.62 18.06
C GLN A 135 6.13 -0.46 18.49
N PRO A 136 4.86 -0.72 18.86
CA PRO A 136 4.00 0.31 19.40
C PRO A 136 4.43 0.74 20.81
N ARG A 137 4.20 2.01 21.13
CA ARG A 137 4.09 2.48 22.52
C ARG A 137 2.71 2.09 23.02
N ILE A 138 2.63 1.32 24.11
CA ILE A 138 1.36 0.84 24.65
C ILE A 138 0.98 1.71 25.85
N GLU A 139 -0.15 2.42 25.76
CA GLU A 139 -0.69 3.20 26.87
C GLU A 139 -2.15 2.82 27.09
N ASN A 140 -2.47 2.39 28.31
CA ASN A 140 -3.83 1.97 28.69
C ASN A 140 -4.45 0.91 27.73
N GLY A 141 -3.62 0.00 27.19
CA GLY A 141 -4.04 -1.02 26.22
C GLY A 141 -4.20 -0.52 24.78
N VAL A 142 -3.96 0.77 24.53
CA VAL A 142 -3.98 1.35 23.18
C VAL A 142 -2.56 1.36 22.62
N HIS A 143 -2.43 0.90 21.37
CA HIS A 143 -1.16 0.83 20.66
C HIS A 143 -0.96 2.10 19.84
N TYR A 144 0.03 2.91 20.23
CA TYR A 144 0.44 4.12 19.53
C TYR A 144 1.68 3.86 18.69
N TYR A 145 1.66 4.32 17.45
CA TYR A 145 2.82 4.30 16.56
C TYR A 145 3.18 5.74 16.24
N ASP A 146 4.22 6.26 16.90
CA ASP A 146 4.70 7.62 16.68
C ASP A 146 5.60 7.61 15.44
N PHE A 147 5.13 8.13 14.29
CA PHE A 147 5.85 8.06 13.00
C PHE A 147 6.89 9.15 12.81
#